data_AF-A0A528CVF0-F1
#
_entry.id   AF-A0A528CVF0-F1
#
_cell.length_a   1.000
_cell.length_b   1.000
_cell.length_c   1.000
_cell.angle_alpha   90.00
_cell.angle_beta   90.00
_cell.angle_gamma   90.00
#
_symmetry.space_group_name_H-M   'P 1'
#
loop_
_entity.id
_entity.type
_entity.pdbx_description
1 polymer ?
#
loop_
_entity_poly.entity_id
_entity_poly.type
_entity_poly.pdbx_seq_one_letter_code
_entity_poly.pdbx_strand_id
1 'polypeptide(L)'
;IGEAVAKVFSRAGHPVLMMARRLERMEALNLPDSMARQVDVRDRAAIAAAVKEAEAEYGPVDMLFANAGIARLADIGRQPPEEWDEMIDINTKGVLNSVLA
;
A
#
# COMPACT_ATOMS: atom_id res chain seq x y z
N ILE A 1 -1.03 -11.05 2.28
CA ILE A 1 -0.28 -11.02 1.01
C ILE A 1 0.82 -9.95 1.09
N GLY A 2 0.51 -8.66 1.16
CA GLY A 2 1.51 -7.59 1.26
C GLY A 2 2.62 -7.80 2.31
N GLU A 3 2.28 -8.20 3.54
CA GLU A 3 3.28 -8.52 4.58
C GLU A 3 4.25 -9.65 4.16
N ALA A 4 3.73 -10.69 3.52
CA ALA A 4 4.54 -11.81 3.06
C ALA A 4 5.49 -11.37 1.93
N VAL A 5 5.00 -10.51 1.02
CA VAL A 5 5.81 -9.91 -0.04
C VAL A 5 6.94 -9.07 0.58
N ALA A 6 6.64 -8.15 1.49
CA ALA A 6 7.63 -7.33 2.17
C ALA A 6 8.72 -8.18 2.85
N LYS A 7 8.31 -9.23 3.57
CA LYS A 7 9.24 -10.19 4.20
C LYS A 7 10.11 -10.93 3.20
N VAL A 8 9.57 -11.32 2.04
CA VAL A 8 10.33 -12.02 0.99
C VAL A 8 11.37 -11.10 0.37
N PHE A 9 10.99 -9.88 -0.02
CA PHE A 9 11.91 -8.92 -0.67
C PHE A 9 12.97 -8.39 0.29
N SER A 10 12.60 -8.10 1.55
CA SER A 10 13.58 -7.73 2.57
C SER A 10 14.59 -8.86 2.84
N ARG A 11 14.15 -10.13 2.91
CA ARG A 11 15.09 -11.28 3.01
C ARG A 11 16.00 -11.46 1.80
N ALA A 12 15.56 -11.01 0.62
CA ALA A 12 16.37 -11.01 -0.59
C ALA A 12 17.34 -9.81 -0.65
N GLY A 13 17.35 -8.95 0.37
CA GLY A 13 18.27 -7.80 0.47
C GLY A 13 17.79 -6.54 -0.24
N HIS A 14 16.51 -6.48 -0.63
CA HIS A 14 15.94 -5.27 -1.20
C HIS A 14 15.42 -4.35 -0.08
N PRO A 15 15.71 -3.04 -0.15
CA PRO A 15 15.04 -2.07 0.73
C PRO A 15 13.54 -2.06 0.41
N VAL A 16 12.71 -1.91 1.45
CA VAL A 16 11.24 -1.97 1.29
C VAL A 16 10.53 -0.77 1.91
N LEU A 17 9.79 -0.04 1.08
CA LEU A 17 8.76 0.88 1.55
C LEU A 17 7.45 0.12 1.76
N MET A 18 6.90 0.19 2.96
CA MET A 18 5.58 -0.35 3.32
C MET A 18 4.60 0.79 3.57
N MET A 19 3.48 0.75 2.84
CA MET A 19 2.41 1.74 2.92
C MET A 19 1.10 1.08 3.36
N ALA A 20 0.58 1.47 4.51
CA ALA A 20 -0.73 1.05 4.99
C ALA A 20 -1.24 1.97 6.10
N ARG A 21 -2.55 1.93 6.38
CA ARG A 21 -3.18 2.75 7.42
C ARG A 21 -2.80 2.39 8.87
N ARG A 22 -2.25 1.20 9.10
CA ARG A 22 -1.89 0.67 10.43
C ARG A 22 -0.38 0.65 10.56
N LEU A 23 0.19 1.77 10.97
CA LEU A 23 1.64 1.99 11.01
C LEU A 23 2.34 0.99 11.92
N GLU A 24 1.78 0.78 13.11
CA GLU A 24 2.37 -0.02 14.17
C GLU A 24 2.53 -1.49 13.75
N ARG A 25 1.63 -2.00 12.89
CA ARG A 25 1.74 -3.37 12.34
C ARG A 25 2.89 -3.53 11.36
N MET A 26 3.23 -2.47 10.61
CA MET A 26 4.34 -2.48 9.67
C MET A 26 5.66 -2.34 10.43
N GLU A 27 5.73 -1.41 11.38
CA GLU A 27 6.91 -1.22 12.24
C GLU A 27 7.23 -2.47 13.06
N ALA A 28 6.21 -3.17 13.58
CA ALA A 28 6.37 -4.41 14.32
C ALA A 28 6.98 -5.56 13.48
N LEU A 29 7.04 -5.45 12.15
CA LEU A 29 7.74 -6.42 11.31
C LEU A 29 9.25 -6.33 11.48
N ASN A 30 9.77 -5.18 11.90
CA ASN A 30 11.18 -4.91 12.19
C ASN A 30 12.12 -5.45 11.11
N LEU A 31 11.81 -5.12 9.84
CA LEU A 31 12.58 -5.57 8.69
C LEU A 31 13.82 -4.68 8.51
N PRO A 32 14.99 -5.26 8.13
CA PRO A 32 16.16 -4.46 7.76
C PRO A 32 15.84 -3.62 6.52
N ASP A 33 16.47 -2.44 6.44
CA ASP A 33 16.38 -1.50 5.33
C ASP A 33 14.92 -1.25 4.90
N SER A 34 14.07 -0.95 5.88
CA SER A 34 12.65 -0.76 5.66
C SER A 34 12.13 0.57 6.17
N MET A 35 11.20 1.15 5.40
CA MET A 35 10.48 2.36 5.76
C MET A 35 8.99 2.04 5.84
N ALA A 36 8.33 2.45 6.93
CA ALA A 36 6.89 2.31 7.10
C ALA A 36 6.24 3.69 7.10
N ARG A 37 5.21 3.90 6.26
CA ARG A 37 4.46 5.15 6.22
C ARG A 37 2.96 4.90 6.30
N GLN A 38 2.30 5.68 7.17
CA GLN A 38 0.85 5.63 7.29
C GLN A 38 0.22 6.28 6.07
N VAL A 39 -0.23 5.46 5.12
CA VAL A 39 -0.80 5.92 3.85
C VAL A 39 -2.11 5.21 3.57
N ASP A 40 -3.10 6.00 3.13
CA ASP A 40 -4.31 5.51 2.48
C ASP A 40 -4.12 5.60 0.97
N VAL A 41 -4.34 4.51 0.24
CA VAL A 41 -4.12 4.48 -1.22
C VAL A 41 -5.07 5.40 -2.00
N ARG A 42 -6.13 5.87 -1.36
CA ARG A 42 -7.04 6.88 -1.92
C ARG A 42 -6.40 8.27 -1.96
N ASP A 43 -5.38 8.53 -1.13
CA ASP A 43 -4.63 9.79 -1.10
C ASP A 43 -3.39 9.71 -1.99
N ARG A 44 -3.51 10.23 -3.21
CA ARG A 44 -2.42 10.28 -4.19
C ARG A 44 -1.22 11.10 -3.71
N ALA A 45 -1.46 12.20 -2.99
CA ALA A 45 -0.38 13.07 -2.54
C ALA A 45 0.43 12.41 -1.43
N ALA A 46 -0.23 11.69 -0.52
CA ALA A 46 0.44 10.91 0.51
C ALA A 46 1.29 9.77 -0.08
N ILE A 47 0.81 9.08 -1.11
CA ILE A 47 1.61 8.06 -1.82
C ILE A 47 2.87 8.70 -2.41
N ALA A 48 2.73 9.78 -3.19
CA ALA A 48 3.86 10.43 -3.83
C ALA A 48 4.89 10.97 -2.82
N ALA A 49 4.44 11.49 -1.68
CA ALA A 49 5.32 11.93 -0.61
C ALA A 49 6.12 10.76 0.00
N ALA A 50 5.45 9.63 0.27
CA ALA A 50 6.11 8.44 0.82
C ALA A 50 7.10 7.80 -0.16
N VAL A 51 6.74 7.73 -1.45
CA VAL A 51 7.64 7.24 -2.51
C VAL A 51 8.86 8.14 -2.61
N LYS A 52 8.68 9.45 -2.73
CA LYS A 52 9.78 10.42 -2.81
C LYS A 52 10.74 10.33 -1.61
N GLU A 53 10.19 10.11 -0.41
CA GLU A 53 10.99 9.95 0.79
C GLU A 53 11.83 8.67 0.75
N ALA A 54 11.22 7.54 0.38
CA ALA A 54 11.94 6.27 0.23
C ALA A 54 12.98 6.33 -0.89
N GLU A 55 12.69 7.00 -2.01
CA GLU A 55 13.64 7.15 -3.11
C GLU A 55 14.85 8.01 -2.74
N ALA A 56 14.66 9.01 -1.87
CA ALA A 56 15.76 9.81 -1.35
C ALA A 56 16.73 8.99 -0.47
N GLU A 57 16.25 7.94 0.19
CA GLU A 57 17.06 7.08 1.06
C GLU A 57 17.64 5.86 0.32
N TYR A 58 16.83 5.21 -0.52
CA TYR A 58 17.16 3.90 -1.11
C TYR A 58 17.39 3.93 -2.62
N GLY A 59 17.16 5.05 -3.28
CA GLY A 59 17.18 5.15 -4.74
C GLY A 59 15.83 4.86 -5.39
N PRO A 60 15.73 4.98 -6.73
CA PRO A 60 14.47 4.95 -7.46
C PRO A 60 13.70 3.63 -7.29
N VAL A 61 12.37 3.68 -7.38
CA VAL A 61 11.52 2.49 -7.28
C VAL A 61 11.67 1.59 -8.50
N ASP A 62 12.14 0.35 -8.30
CA ASP A 62 12.17 -0.69 -9.35
C ASP A 62 10.90 -1.54 -9.41
N MET A 63 10.22 -1.74 -8.27
CA MET A 63 9.06 -2.64 -8.17
C MET A 63 7.99 -2.05 -7.26
N LEU A 64 6.75 -2.05 -7.77
CA LEU A 64 5.56 -1.61 -7.05
C LEU A 64 4.58 -2.78 -6.87
N PHE A 65 4.12 -2.99 -5.64
CA PHE A 65 3.05 -3.94 -5.31
C PHE A 65 1.80 -3.19 -4.88
N ALA A 66 0.93 -2.85 -5.82
CA ALA A 66 -0.39 -2.26 -5.56
C ALA A 66 -1.37 -3.31 -4.97
N ASN A 67 -1.06 -3.81 -3.77
CA ASN A 67 -1.73 -4.92 -3.11
C ASN A 67 -2.91 -4.50 -2.22
N ALA A 68 -2.99 -3.23 -1.81
CA ALA A 68 -4.04 -2.78 -0.90
C ALA A 68 -5.43 -3.03 -1.52
N GLY A 69 -6.29 -3.68 -0.76
CA GLY A 69 -7.64 -4.02 -1.22
C GLY A 69 -8.55 -4.47 -0.09
N ILE A 70 -9.85 -4.34 -0.32
CA ILE A 70 -10.91 -4.80 0.56
C ILE A 70 -11.96 -5.58 -0.23
N ALA A 71 -12.71 -6.44 0.47
CA ALA A 71 -13.88 -7.12 -0.10
C ALA A 71 -15.07 -6.93 0.85
N ARG A 72 -16.15 -6.38 0.32
CA ARG A 72 -17.44 -6.27 1.00
C ARG A 72 -18.40 -7.20 0.28
N LEU A 73 -18.71 -8.33 0.90
CA LEU A 73 -19.52 -9.37 0.31
C LEU A 73 -20.96 -9.25 0.81
N ALA A 74 -21.88 -8.97 -0.11
CA ALA A 74 -23.30 -8.91 0.16
C ALA A 74 -24.09 -9.26 -1.12
N ASP A 75 -25.38 -9.52 -0.96
CA ASP A 75 -26.30 -9.54 -2.11
C ASP A 75 -26.33 -8.14 -2.74
N ILE A 76 -26.09 -8.04 -4.04
CA ILE A 76 -25.97 -6.75 -4.74
C ILE A 76 -27.23 -5.89 -4.63
N GLY A 77 -28.42 -6.49 -4.52
CA GLY A 77 -29.67 -5.75 -4.36
C GLY A 77 -29.87 -5.19 -2.95
N ARG A 78 -29.04 -5.58 -1.99
CA ARG A 78 -29.12 -5.20 -0.57
C ARG A 78 -27.84 -4.57 -0.05
N GLN A 79 -26.82 -4.46 -0.88
CA GLN A 79 -25.53 -3.91 -0.47
C GLN A 79 -25.63 -2.38 -0.39
N PRO A 80 -25.14 -1.75 0.68
CA PRO A 80 -25.04 -0.30 0.75
C PRO A 80 -24.16 0.22 -0.39
N PRO A 81 -24.62 1.21 -1.18
CA PRO A 81 -23.82 1.76 -2.27
C PRO A 81 -22.44 2.27 -1.85
N GLU A 82 -22.31 2.75 -0.62
CA GLU A 82 -21.06 3.25 -0.04
C GLU A 82 -19.98 2.16 0.04
N GLU A 83 -20.38 0.88 0.14
CA GLU A 83 -19.44 -0.24 0.10
C GLU A 83 -18.89 -0.49 -1.30
N TRP A 84 -19.68 -0.23 -2.35
CA TRP A 84 -19.19 -0.29 -3.73
C TRP A 84 -18.19 0.84 -3.98
N ASP A 85 -18.53 2.05 -3.54
CA ASP A 85 -17.64 3.21 -3.64
C ASP A 85 -16.33 2.96 -2.87
N GLU A 86 -16.40 2.43 -1.65
CA GLU A 86 -15.21 2.07 -0.86
C GLU A 86 -14.33 1.06 -1.61
N MET A 87 -14.93 0.02 -2.18
CA MET A 87 -14.20 -0.99 -2.95
C MET A 87 -13.58 -0.41 -4.23
N ILE A 88 -14.30 0.42 -5.00
CA ILE A 88 -13.78 1.04 -6.23
C ILE A 88 -12.65 2.01 -5.90
N ASP A 89 -12.82 2.83 -4.85
CA ASP A 89 -11.83 3.81 -4.44
C ASP A 89 -10.52 3.15 -4.00
N ILE A 90 -10.60 2.02 -3.27
CA ILE A 90 -9.41 1.31 -2.79
C ILE A 90 -8.84 0.37 -3.88
N ASN A 91 -9.66 -0.54 -4.40
CA ASN A 91 -9.19 -1.64 -5.24
C ASN A 91 -8.88 -1.21 -6.68
N THR A 92 -9.48 -0.12 -7.15
CA THR A 92 -9.29 0.38 -8.52
C THR A 92 -8.56 1.71 -8.53
N LYS A 93 -9.13 2.76 -7.93
CA LYS A 93 -8.49 4.08 -7.94
C LYS A 93 -7.18 4.07 -7.13
N GLY A 94 -7.11 3.32 -6.03
CA GLY A 94 -5.88 3.16 -5.26
C GLY A 94 -4.73 2.54 -6.04
N VAL A 95 -5.02 1.56 -6.91
CA VAL A 95 -4.04 1.00 -7.85
C VAL A 95 -3.56 2.06 -8.82
N LEU A 96 -4.47 2.80 -9.45
CA LEU A 96 -4.14 3.86 -10.40
C LEU A 96 -3.35 5.01 -9.75
N ASN A 97 -3.68 5.39 -8.52
CA ASN A 97 -2.95 6.40 -7.77
C ASN A 97 -1.51 5.97 -7.50
N SER A 98 -1.26 4.67 -7.33
CA SER A 98 0.06 4.13 -7.05
C SER A 98 0.96 4.05 -8.29
N VAL A 99 0.38 3.96 -9.51
CA VAL A 99 1.14 3.94 -10.78
C VAL A 99 1.66 5.34 -11.17
N LEU A 100 1.01 6.40 -10.68
CA LEU A 100 1.39 7.79 -10.97
C LEU A 100 2.39 8.38 -9.97
N ALA A 101 2.79 7.59 -8.97
CA ALA A 101 3.62 8.04 -7.86
C ALA A 101 5.11 7.95 -8.19
#